data_AF-A0A4P9ZT82-F1
#
_entry.id   AF-A0A4P9ZT82-F1
#
_cell.length_a   1.000
_cell.length_b   1.000
_cell.length_c   1.000
_cell.angle_alpha   90.00
_cell.angle_beta   90.00
_cell.angle_gamma   90.00
#
_symmetry.space_group_name_H-M   'P 1'
#
loop_
_entity.id
_entity.type
_entity.pdbx_description
1 polymer ?
#
loop_
_entity_poly.entity_id
_entity_poly.type
_entity_poly.pdbx_seq_one_letter_code
_entity_poly.pdbx_strand_id
1 'polypeptide(L)' 'GEINWDCPCMQGYVHGPCGDSFRTAYSCYIEASSSEDALDGCADKFRAMQACFDDYPQFYKD' A
#
# COMPACT_ATOMS: atom_id res chain seq x y z
N GLY A 1 10.16 9.71 -6.03
CA GLY A 1 9.46 9.76 -7.34
C GLY A 1 8.00 10.13 -7.12
N GLU A 2 7.31 10.77 -8.06
CA GLU A 2 5.89 11.14 -7.86
C GLU A 2 4.95 9.97 -8.20
N ILE A 3 4.07 9.61 -7.27
CA ILE A 3 3.12 8.49 -7.41
C ILE A 3 1.78 9.00 -7.93
N ASN A 4 1.29 8.41 -9.03
CA ASN A 4 -0.03 8.72 -9.55
C ASN A 4 -1.10 7.92 -8.80
N TRP A 5 -1.69 8.52 -7.77
CA TRP A 5 -2.75 7.91 -6.96
C TRP A 5 -4.09 7.72 -7.70
N ASP A 6 -4.27 8.37 -8.85
CA ASP A 6 -5.46 8.25 -9.70
C ASP A 6 -5.36 7.09 -10.71
N CYS A 7 -4.30 6.28 -10.68
CA CYS A 7 -4.25 5.08 -11.52
C CYS A 7 -5.45 4.17 -11.22
N PRO A 8 -6.26 3.78 -12.22
CA PRO A 8 -7.38 2.86 -12.01
C PRO A 8 -6.95 1.53 -11.39
N CYS A 9 -5.69 1.15 -11.57
CA CYS A 9 -5.06 -0.01 -10.94
C CYS A 9 -4.97 0.07 -9.40
N MET A 10 -4.86 1.29 -8.84
CA MET A 10 -4.67 1.52 -7.41
C MET A 10 -5.93 2.09 -6.72
N GLN A 11 -6.94 2.51 -7.48
CA GLN A 11 -8.15 3.16 -6.94
C GLN A 11 -8.85 2.34 -5.85
N GLY A 12 -8.90 1.01 -6.01
CA GLY A 12 -9.50 0.12 -5.01
C GLY A 12 -8.78 0.12 -3.66
N TYR A 13 -7.48 0.43 -3.63
CA TYR A 13 -6.72 0.52 -2.39
C TYR A 13 -6.71 1.95 -1.85
N VAL A 14 -6.55 2.94 -2.73
CA VAL A 14 -6.36 4.35 -2.42
C VAL A 14 -7.61 5.05 -1.87
N HIS A 15 -8.79 4.67 -2.37
CA HIS A 15 -10.07 5.26 -1.96
C HIS A 15 -10.85 4.39 -0.97
N GLY A 16 -10.26 3.29 -0.51
CA GLY A 16 -10.85 2.41 0.51
C GLY A 16 -10.50 2.84 1.94
N PRO A 17 -11.08 2.16 2.94
CA PRO A 17 -10.84 2.46 4.36
C PRO A 17 -9.38 2.31 4.80
N CYS A 18 -8.56 1.57 4.06
CA CYS A 18 -7.13 1.37 4.31
C CYS A 18 -6.22 2.20 3.39
N GLY A 19 -6.76 3.24 2.73
CA GLY A 19 -6.02 4.05 1.76
C GLY A 19 -4.76 4.72 2.31
N ASP A 20 -4.77 5.19 3.55
CA ASP A 20 -3.58 5.77 4.21
C ASP A 20 -2.45 4.74 4.42
N SER A 21 -2.80 3.53 4.84
CA SER A 21 -1.84 2.43 5.00
C SER A 21 -1.23 2.04 3.66
N PHE A 22 -2.06 1.97 2.60
CA PHE A 22 -1.59 1.70 1.24
C PHE A 22 -0.66 2.81 0.74
N ARG A 23 -1.05 4.08 0.87
CA ARG A 23 -0.21 5.22 0.46
C ARG A 23 1.13 5.22 1.17
N THR A 24 1.15 4.90 2.45
CA THR A 24 2.38 4.84 3.26
C THR A 24 3.30 3.70 2.81
N ALA A 25 2.76 2.50 2.64
CA ALA A 25 3.54 1.33 2.20
C ALA A 25 4.08 1.51 0.77
N TYR A 26 3.24 1.98 -0.14
CA TYR A 26 3.60 2.16 -1.54
C TYR A 26 4.58 3.33 -1.74
N SER A 27 4.44 4.41 -0.95
CA SER A 27 5.42 5.51 -0.93
C SER A 27 6.78 5.01 -0.46
N CYS A 28 6.82 4.20 0.60
CA CYS A 28 8.05 3.57 1.07
C CYS A 28 8.72 2.74 -0.04
N TYR A 29 7.94 1.90 -0.73
CA TYR A 29 8.45 1.05 -1.80
C TYR A 29 9.02 1.86 -2.98
N ILE A 30 8.35 2.95 -3.39
CA ILE A 30 8.81 3.79 -4.50
C ILE A 30 10.09 4.55 -4.12
N GLU A 31 10.18 5.05 -2.90
CA GLU A 31 11.40 5.70 -2.40
C GLU A 31 12.56 4.70 -2.27
N ALA A 32 12.26 3.45 -1.92
CA ALA A 32 13.24 2.37 -1.86
C ALA A 32 13.46 1.63 -3.19
N SER A 33 12.78 2.01 -4.29
CA SER A 33 12.71 1.23 -5.55
C SER A 33 14.06 1.03 -6.26
N SER A 34 15.09 1.80 -5.89
CA SER A 34 16.47 1.63 -6.34
C SER A 34 17.27 0.63 -5.52
N SER A 35 16.70 0.09 -4.44
CA SER A 35 17.30 -0.90 -3.54
C SER A 35 16.81 -2.32 -3.85
N GLU A 36 17.72 -3.28 -3.81
CA GLU A 36 17.42 -4.71 -3.99
C GLU A 36 16.51 -5.25 -2.86
N ASP A 37 16.55 -4.59 -1.70
CA ASP A 37 15.79 -4.92 -0.49
C ASP A 37 14.57 -3.98 -0.25
N ALA A 38 14.07 -3.31 -1.29
CA ALA A 38 12.97 -2.34 -1.17
C ALA A 38 11.73 -2.90 -0.44
N LEU A 39 11.40 -4.17 -0.72
CA LEU A 39 10.28 -4.87 -0.08
C LEU A 39 10.56 -5.18 1.39
N ASP A 40 11.78 -5.57 1.74
CA ASP A 40 12.16 -5.90 3.12
C ASP A 40 12.19 -4.64 3.99
N GLY A 41 12.79 -3.56 3.49
CA GLY A 41 12.84 -2.26 4.18
C GLY A 41 11.47 -1.62 4.43
N CYS A 42 10.45 -2.03 3.67
CA CYS A 42 9.08 -1.55 3.81
C CYS A 42 8.10 -2.62 4.36
N ALA A 43 8.60 -3.80 4.74
CA ALA A 43 7.77 -4.95 5.11
C ALA A 43 6.79 -4.62 6.25
N ASP A 44 7.21 -3.86 7.25
CA ASP A 44 6.34 -3.46 8.36
C ASP A 44 5.18 -2.55 7.93
N LYS A 45 5.40 -1.71 6.89
CA LYS A 45 4.32 -0.89 6.33
C LYS A 45 3.32 -1.76 5.56
N PHE A 46 3.81 -2.75 4.81
CA PHE A 46 2.94 -3.72 4.14
C PHE A 46 2.18 -4.61 5.13
N ARG A 47 2.79 -5.00 6.25
CA ARG A 47 2.11 -5.72 7.35
C ARG A 47 1.00 -4.88 7.97
N ALA A 48 1.24 -3.60 8.23
CA ALA A 48 0.21 -2.69 8.75
C ALA A 48 -0.95 -2.50 7.76
N MET A 49 -0.65 -2.45 6.47
CA MET A 49 -1.67 -2.42 5.42
C MET A 49 -2.48 -3.72 5.39
N GLN A 50 -1.84 -4.89 5.46
CA GLN A 50 -2.52 -6.19 5.54
C GLN A 50 -3.41 -6.29 6.78
N ALA A 51 -2.92 -5.87 7.95
CA ALA A 51 -3.72 -5.86 9.18
C ALA A 51 -4.99 -5.01 9.01
N CYS A 52 -4.88 -3.86 8.34
CA CYS A 52 -6.06 -3.06 8.00
C CYS A 52 -7.00 -3.81 7.04
N PHE A 53 -6.50 -4.50 6.02
CA PHE A 53 -7.37 -5.29 5.12
C PHE A 53 -8.11 -6.41 5.87
N ASP A 54 -7.49 -7.00 6.89
CA ASP A 54 -8.13 -8.01 7.74
C ASP A 54 -9.28 -7.43 8.59
N ASP A 55 -9.22 -6.14 8.95
CA ASP A 55 -10.30 -5.42 9.65
C ASP A 55 -11.48 -5.03 8.72
N TYR A 56 -11.25 -4.96 7.41
CA TYR A 56 -12.25 -4.62 6.39
C TYR A 56 -12.42 -5.71 5.32
N PRO A 57 -12.73 -6.96 5.70
CA PRO A 57 -12.84 -8.08 4.76
C PRO A 57 -13.92 -7.87 3.69
N GLN A 58 -15.00 -7.15 4.00
CA GLN A 58 -16.08 -6.81 3.07
C GLN A 58 -15.67 -5.82 1.96
N PHE A 59 -14.47 -5.25 2.03
CA PHE A 59 -13.96 -4.30 1.03
C PHE A 59 -12.78 -4.88 0.25
N TYR A 60 -12.00 -5.79 0.87
CA TYR A 60 -10.73 -6.29 0.33
C TYR A 60 -10.66 -7.81 0.11
N LYS A 61 -11.68 -8.58 0.51
CA LYS A 61 -11.73 -10.06 0.37
C LYS A 61 -13.01 -10.51 -0.36
N ASP A 62 -13.29 -9.92 -1.52
CA ASP A 62 -14.22 -10.47 -2.52
C ASP A 62 -13.50 -11.46 -3.45
#